data_AF-A0A2S4LCA6-F1
#
_entry.id   AF-A0A2S4LCA6-F1
#
_cell.length_a   1.000
_cell.length_b   1.000
_cell.length_c   1.000
_cell.angle_alpha   90.00
_cell.angle_beta   90.00
_cell.angle_gamma   90.00
#
_symmetry.space_group_name_H-M   'P 1'
#
loop_
_entity.id
_entity.type
_entity.pdbx_description
1 polymer ?
#
loop_
_entity_poly.entity_id
_entity_poly.type
_entity_poly.pdbx_seq_one_letter_code
_entity_poly.pdbx_strand_id
1 'polypeptide(L)'
;MVKNGFSKGQKIDQRERPITRAEARNTRTEDADMADTHLIALGHELDALAKALDHYAATGGETGEAEAAEEDRLWAWSDRVLDAIATERSSSPEGLAVKLQAIEHLNRIGDLTPADRITDAETKSDVLAWAIVRDLVSQRTQAA
;
A
#
# COMPACT_ATOMS: atom_id res chain seq x y z
N MET A 1 63.18 6.66 -6.37
CA MET A 1 62.85 7.53 -5.22
C MET A 1 61.46 8.09 -5.45
N VAL A 2 60.41 7.42 -4.94
CA VAL A 2 59.01 7.79 -5.19
C VAL A 2 58.51 8.58 -3.98
N LYS A 3 58.05 9.82 -4.19
CA LYS A 3 57.46 10.67 -3.14
C LYS A 3 55.98 10.27 -2.98
N ASN A 4 55.65 9.61 -1.88
CA ASN A 4 54.27 9.36 -1.48
C ASN A 4 53.66 10.65 -0.91
N GLY A 5 52.76 11.27 -1.67
CA GLY A 5 51.88 12.32 -1.18
C GLY A 5 50.72 11.72 -0.40
N PHE A 6 50.71 11.88 0.92
CA PHE A 6 49.55 11.60 1.76
C PHE A 6 48.46 12.65 1.48
N SER A 7 47.37 12.22 0.85
CA SER A 7 46.13 13.00 0.78
C SER A 7 45.50 13.02 2.18
N LYS A 8 45.44 14.21 2.80
CA LYS A 8 44.74 14.42 4.07
C LYS A 8 43.25 14.17 3.85
N GLY A 9 42.73 13.10 4.44
CA GLY A 9 41.30 12.83 4.51
C GLY A 9 40.55 14.02 5.10
N GLN A 10 39.62 14.56 4.33
CA GLN A 10 38.55 15.43 4.83
C GLN A 10 37.75 14.64 5.86
N LYS A 11 37.86 15.02 7.14
CA LYS A 11 36.94 14.55 8.17
C LYS A 11 35.59 15.21 7.89
N ILE A 12 34.64 14.46 7.34
CA ILE A 12 33.24 14.86 7.25
C ILE A 12 32.71 14.86 8.68
N ASP A 13 32.60 16.05 9.27
CA ASP A 13 31.96 16.24 10.57
C ASP A 13 30.45 16.01 10.38
N GLN A 14 29.98 14.79 10.67
CA GLN A 14 28.56 14.38 10.62
C GLN A 14 27.78 14.99 11.79
N ARG A 15 27.87 16.30 12.00
CA ARG A 15 26.91 17.00 12.84
C ARG A 15 25.63 17.12 12.02
N GLU A 16 24.66 16.26 12.32
CA GLU A 16 23.29 16.41 11.87
C GLU A 16 22.86 17.84 12.17
N ARG A 17 22.82 18.67 11.13
CA ARG A 17 22.35 20.05 11.30
C ARG A 17 20.88 19.96 11.64
N PRO A 18 20.41 20.67 12.67
CA PRO A 18 18.99 20.69 12.99
C PRO A 18 18.23 21.19 11.77
N ILE A 19 17.34 20.34 11.27
CA ILE A 19 16.50 20.61 10.11
C ILE A 19 15.63 21.82 10.42
N THR A 20 15.56 22.79 9.52
CA THR A 20 14.72 23.96 9.73
C THR A 20 13.24 23.58 9.64
N ARG A 21 12.37 24.38 10.27
CA ARG A 21 10.91 24.15 10.23
C ARG A 21 10.35 24.16 8.80
N ALA A 22 10.98 24.88 7.88
CA ALA A 22 10.60 24.93 6.48
C ALA A 22 10.99 23.64 5.74
N GLU A 23 12.22 23.15 5.92
CA GLU A 23 12.69 21.87 5.36
C GLU A 23 11.86 20.70 5.89
N ALA A 24 11.59 20.66 7.20
CA ALA A 24 10.73 19.63 7.80
C ALA A 24 9.29 19.67 7.29
N ARG A 25 8.80 20.83 6.84
CA ARG A 25 7.47 20.95 6.21
C ARG A 25 7.50 20.43 4.78
N ASN A 26 8.52 20.79 4.00
CA ASN A 26 8.66 20.32 2.61
C ASN A 26 8.80 18.79 2.54
N THR A 27 9.64 18.19 3.39
CA THR A 27 9.79 16.72 3.42
C THR A 27 8.46 16.03 3.73
N ARG A 28 7.66 16.56 4.65
CA ARG A 28 6.32 16.00 4.95
C ARG A 28 5.36 16.11 3.77
N THR A 29 5.46 17.18 2.97
CA THR A 29 4.64 17.34 1.77
C THR A 29 5.08 16.37 0.68
N GLU A 30 6.39 16.23 0.47
CA GLU A 30 6.94 15.25 -0.48
C GLU A 30 6.58 13.81 -0.09
N ASP A 31 6.66 13.47 1.19
CA ASP A 31 6.26 12.15 1.71
C ASP A 31 4.76 11.88 1.50
N ALA A 32 3.92 12.91 1.68
CA ALA A 32 2.47 12.83 1.48
C ALA A 32 2.10 12.62 -0.01
N ASP A 33 2.73 13.39 -0.90
CA ASP A 33 2.52 13.29 -2.35
C ASP A 33 2.99 11.92 -2.90
N MET A 34 4.09 11.38 -2.35
CA MET A 34 4.56 10.04 -2.69
C MET A 34 3.61 8.94 -2.20
N ALA A 35 3.07 9.07 -0.99
CA ALA A 35 2.13 8.10 -0.43
C ALA A 35 0.81 8.05 -1.22
N ASP A 36 0.27 9.21 -1.61
CA ASP A 36 -0.92 9.26 -2.47
C ASP A 36 -0.63 8.72 -3.88
N THR A 37 0.55 8.98 -4.44
CA THR A 37 0.97 8.39 -5.72
C THR A 37 1.03 6.86 -5.64
N HIS A 38 1.57 6.31 -4.55
CA HIS A 38 1.64 4.87 -4.33
C HIS A 38 0.24 4.27 -4.15
N LEU A 39 -0.65 4.93 -3.40
CA LEU A 39 -2.05 4.51 -3.28
C LEU A 39 -2.75 4.45 -4.63
N ILE A 40 -2.57 5.44 -5.50
CA ILE A 40 -3.17 5.42 -6.85
C ILE A 40 -2.66 4.22 -7.67
N ALA A 41 -1.36 3.94 -7.60
CA ALA A 41 -0.78 2.77 -8.25
C ALA A 41 -1.38 1.46 -7.72
N LEU A 42 -1.53 1.34 -6.39
CA LEU A 42 -2.19 0.19 -5.75
C LEU A 42 -3.68 0.08 -6.14
N GLY A 43 -4.38 1.20 -6.35
CA GLY A 43 -5.75 1.21 -6.89
C GLY A 43 -5.82 0.60 -8.29
N HIS A 44 -4.86 0.92 -9.16
CA HIS A 44 -4.76 0.26 -10.48
C HIS A 44 -4.43 -1.23 -10.38
N GLU A 45 -3.60 -1.64 -9.41
CA GLU A 45 -3.35 -3.06 -9.15
C GLU A 45 -4.62 -3.77 -8.66
N LEU A 46 -5.41 -3.13 -7.80
CA LEU A 46 -6.69 -3.65 -7.31
C LEU A 46 -7.69 -3.85 -8.46
N ASP A 47 -7.77 -2.90 -9.40
CA ASP A 47 -8.58 -3.04 -10.62
C ASP A 47 -8.12 -4.22 -11.49
N ALA A 48 -6.80 -4.39 -11.64
CA ALA A 48 -6.23 -5.48 -12.42
C ALA A 48 -6.52 -6.84 -11.75
N LEU A 49 -6.41 -6.91 -10.43
CA LEU A 49 -6.76 -8.08 -9.64
C LEU A 49 -8.25 -8.43 -9.77
N ALA A 50 -9.15 -7.45 -9.66
CA ALA A 50 -10.58 -7.67 -9.82
C ALA A 50 -10.91 -8.28 -11.20
N LYS A 51 -10.28 -7.78 -12.27
CA LYS A 51 -10.43 -8.35 -13.62
C LYS A 51 -9.89 -9.77 -13.72
N ALA A 52 -8.77 -10.06 -13.05
CA ALA A 52 -8.17 -11.40 -13.05
C ALA A 52 -9.05 -12.41 -12.31
N LEU A 53 -9.61 -12.03 -11.16
CA LEU A 53 -10.57 -12.86 -10.42
C LEU A 53 -11.85 -13.11 -11.23
N ASP A 54 -12.36 -12.08 -11.93
CA ASP A 54 -13.55 -12.23 -12.78
C ASP A 54 -13.29 -13.17 -13.95
N HIS A 55 -12.10 -13.09 -14.54
CA HIS A 55 -11.69 -14.02 -15.58
C HIS A 55 -11.58 -15.45 -15.05
N TYR A 56 -10.92 -15.66 -13.91
CA TYR A 56 -10.79 -16.96 -13.27
C TYR A 56 -12.15 -17.60 -12.94
N ALA A 57 -13.07 -16.81 -12.37
CA ALA A 57 -14.43 -17.27 -12.07
C ALA A 57 -15.22 -17.62 -13.34
N ALA A 58 -15.02 -16.89 -14.44
CA ALA A 58 -15.73 -17.11 -15.70
C ALA A 58 -15.19 -18.31 -16.50
N THR A 59 -13.89 -18.61 -16.42
CA THR A 59 -13.28 -19.77 -17.08
C THR A 59 -13.48 -21.06 -16.30
N GLY A 60 -13.94 -20.98 -15.05
CA GLY A 60 -14.34 -22.12 -14.24
C GLY A 60 -13.19 -23.03 -13.82
N GLY A 61 -11.96 -22.52 -13.83
CA GLY A 61 -10.75 -23.28 -13.52
C GLY A 61 -10.47 -24.37 -14.56
N GLU A 62 -9.37 -24.26 -15.31
CA GLU A 62 -8.92 -25.39 -16.14
C GLU A 62 -8.40 -26.49 -15.19
N THR A 63 -9.07 -27.65 -15.21
CA THR A 63 -8.96 -28.75 -14.24
C THR A 63 -7.53 -29.07 -13.78
N GLY A 64 -7.27 -29.08 -12.46
CA GLY A 64 -6.13 -29.74 -11.83
C GLY A 64 -5.24 -28.85 -10.96
N GLU A 65 -3.95 -29.17 -10.86
CA GLU A 65 -2.96 -28.43 -10.04
C GLU A 65 -2.71 -26.99 -10.54
N ALA A 66 -2.94 -26.72 -11.82
CA ALA A 66 -2.78 -25.39 -12.41
C ALA A 66 -3.84 -24.39 -11.89
N GLU A 67 -5.04 -24.87 -11.60
CA GLU A 67 -6.12 -24.09 -11.01
C GLU A 67 -5.78 -23.71 -9.56
N ALA A 68 -5.38 -24.68 -8.73
CA ALA A 68 -5.01 -24.43 -7.35
C ALA A 68 -3.83 -23.45 -7.23
N ALA A 69 -2.82 -23.59 -8.10
CA ALA A 69 -1.68 -22.67 -8.13
C ALA A 69 -2.07 -21.24 -8.57
N GLU A 70 -3.00 -21.12 -9.54
CA GLU A 70 -3.50 -19.82 -9.98
C GLU A 70 -4.37 -19.16 -8.92
N GLU A 71 -5.22 -19.93 -8.25
CA GLU A 71 -6.01 -19.46 -7.11
C GLU A 71 -5.12 -18.95 -5.96
N ASP A 72 -4.13 -19.75 -5.55
CA ASP A 72 -3.14 -19.35 -4.54
C ASP A 72 -2.38 -18.08 -4.94
N ARG A 73 -2.04 -17.95 -6.23
CA ARG A 73 -1.37 -16.76 -6.77
C ARG A 73 -2.28 -15.53 -6.69
N LEU A 74 -3.55 -15.65 -7.05
CA LEU A 74 -4.53 -14.56 -7.00
C LEU A 74 -4.79 -14.14 -5.55
N TRP A 75 -4.87 -15.09 -4.61
CA TRP A 75 -5.01 -14.79 -3.19
C TRP A 75 -3.78 -14.11 -2.61
N ALA A 76 -2.59 -14.64 -2.87
CA ALA A 76 -1.34 -14.00 -2.43
C ALA A 76 -1.14 -12.61 -3.07
N TRP A 77 -1.70 -12.37 -4.25
CA TRP A 77 -1.72 -11.03 -4.85
C TRP A 77 -2.70 -10.11 -4.13
N SER A 78 -3.93 -10.57 -3.85
CA SER A 78 -4.94 -9.84 -3.08
C SER A 78 -4.41 -9.41 -1.72
N ASP A 79 -3.84 -10.35 -0.96
CA ASP A 79 -3.30 -10.07 0.38
C ASP A 79 -2.23 -8.97 0.34
N ARG A 80 -1.28 -9.06 -0.61
CA ARG A 80 -0.21 -8.07 -0.75
C ARG A 80 -0.74 -6.69 -1.11
N VAL A 81 -1.70 -6.58 -2.03
CA VAL A 81 -2.27 -5.30 -2.46
C VAL A 81 -3.06 -4.67 -1.31
N LEU A 82 -3.91 -5.45 -0.65
CA LEU A 82 -4.77 -4.96 0.43
C LEU A 82 -3.95 -4.54 1.67
N ASP A 83 -2.93 -5.33 2.03
CA ASP A 83 -2.02 -4.98 3.13
C ASP A 83 -1.23 -3.70 2.81
N ALA A 84 -0.74 -3.56 1.57
CA ALA A 84 -0.09 -2.32 1.13
C ALA A 84 -1.03 -1.11 1.23
N ILE A 85 -2.25 -1.21 0.70
CA ILE A 85 -3.26 -0.13 0.78
C ILE A 85 -3.56 0.24 2.23
N ALA A 86 -3.66 -0.72 3.16
CA ALA A 86 -3.91 -0.44 4.57
C ALA A 86 -2.75 0.32 5.24
N THR A 87 -1.51 -0.03 4.89
CA THR A 87 -0.31 0.58 5.49
C THR A 87 -0.07 2.02 5.02
N GLU A 88 -0.32 2.29 3.73
CA GLU A 88 -0.07 3.61 3.15
C GLU A 88 -0.93 4.70 3.79
N ARG A 89 -0.39 5.91 3.89
CA ARG A 89 -1.13 7.07 4.39
C ARG A 89 -1.79 7.78 3.21
N SER A 90 -3.05 8.17 3.39
CA SER A 90 -3.69 9.08 2.44
C SER A 90 -3.76 10.50 2.99
N SER A 91 -3.39 11.46 2.16
CA SER A 91 -3.57 12.91 2.39
C SER A 91 -4.61 13.54 1.46
N SER A 92 -5.11 12.78 0.50
CA SER A 92 -6.02 13.23 -0.55
C SER A 92 -7.37 12.51 -0.54
N PRO A 93 -8.43 13.12 -1.10
CA PRO A 93 -9.68 12.42 -1.40
C PRO A 93 -9.48 11.19 -2.29
N GLU A 94 -8.56 11.26 -3.25
CA GLU A 94 -8.27 10.19 -4.21
C GLU A 94 -7.66 8.96 -3.51
N GLY A 95 -6.69 9.15 -2.62
CA GLY A 95 -6.11 8.05 -1.84
C GLY A 95 -7.12 7.41 -0.87
N LEU A 96 -8.04 8.21 -0.32
CA LEU A 96 -9.17 7.69 0.47
C LEU A 96 -10.14 6.87 -0.38
N ALA A 97 -10.40 7.28 -1.63
CA ALA A 97 -11.24 6.54 -2.55
C ALA A 97 -10.66 5.16 -2.87
N VAL A 98 -9.34 5.05 -3.04
CA VAL A 98 -8.66 3.74 -3.21
C VAL A 98 -8.88 2.83 -2.00
N LYS A 99 -8.78 3.37 -0.77
CA LYS A 99 -9.02 2.57 0.44
C LYS A 99 -10.47 2.10 0.56
N LEU A 100 -11.43 2.93 0.15
CA LEU A 100 -12.84 2.54 0.10
C LEU A 100 -13.07 1.45 -0.96
N GLN A 101 -12.46 1.58 -2.12
CA GLN A 101 -12.49 0.55 -3.17
C GLN A 101 -11.92 -0.79 -2.66
N ALA A 102 -10.86 -0.77 -1.85
CA ALA A 102 -10.29 -1.96 -1.24
C ALA A 102 -11.27 -2.67 -0.29
N ILE A 103 -12.08 -1.91 0.47
CA ILE A 103 -13.16 -2.49 1.30
C ILE A 103 -14.25 -3.11 0.43
N GLU A 104 -14.69 -2.43 -0.63
CA GLU A 104 -15.67 -2.98 -1.57
C GLU A 104 -15.17 -4.28 -2.22
N HIS A 105 -13.89 -4.32 -2.59
CA HIS A 105 -13.25 -5.51 -3.12
C HIS A 105 -13.23 -6.67 -2.12
N LEU A 106 -12.88 -6.42 -0.85
CA LEU A 106 -12.92 -7.43 0.21
C LEU A 106 -14.31 -7.98 0.43
N ASN A 107 -15.33 -7.13 0.49
CA ASN A 107 -16.71 -7.57 0.66
C ASN A 107 -17.12 -8.50 -0.48
N ARG A 108 -16.77 -8.15 -1.73
CA ARG A 108 -17.03 -8.99 -2.90
C ARG A 108 -16.32 -10.34 -2.83
N ILE A 109 -15.07 -10.39 -2.34
CA ILE A 109 -14.33 -11.64 -2.18
C ILE A 109 -14.91 -12.49 -1.03
N GLY A 110 -15.33 -11.87 0.06
CA GLY A 110 -15.96 -12.56 1.19
C GLY A 110 -17.19 -13.37 0.78
N ASP A 111 -17.99 -12.84 -0.14
CA ASP A 111 -19.18 -13.52 -0.68
C ASP A 111 -18.85 -14.77 -1.55
N LEU A 112 -17.60 -14.92 -1.98
CA LEU A 112 -17.18 -15.94 -2.95
C LEU A 112 -16.36 -17.08 -2.34
N THR A 113 -16.01 -17.03 -1.05
CA THR A 113 -14.91 -17.87 -0.51
C THR A 113 -15.32 -18.85 0.61
N PRO A 114 -14.47 -19.87 0.90
CA PRO A 114 -14.69 -20.80 2.01
C PRO A 114 -14.70 -20.11 3.38
N ALA A 115 -15.37 -20.72 4.36
CA ALA A 115 -15.60 -20.13 5.68
C ALA A 115 -14.35 -19.58 6.40
N ASP A 116 -13.20 -20.27 6.31
CA ASP A 116 -11.96 -19.82 6.94
C ASP A 116 -11.42 -18.52 6.32
N ARG A 117 -11.66 -18.30 5.03
CA ARG A 117 -11.28 -17.07 4.32
C ARG A 117 -12.21 -15.90 4.61
N ILE A 118 -13.48 -16.18 4.94
CA ILE A 118 -14.45 -15.16 5.36
C ILE A 118 -13.96 -14.47 6.65
N THR A 119 -13.47 -15.24 7.62
CA THR A 119 -12.93 -14.69 8.88
C THR A 119 -11.69 -13.82 8.66
N ASP A 120 -10.80 -14.22 7.75
CA ASP A 120 -9.64 -13.40 7.37
C ASP A 120 -10.07 -12.10 6.66
N ALA A 121 -11.08 -12.17 5.79
CA ALA A 121 -11.62 -11.00 5.09
C ALA A 121 -12.28 -10.00 6.05
N GLU A 122 -13.03 -10.46 7.05
CA GLU A 122 -13.60 -9.61 8.12
C GLU A 122 -12.49 -8.87 8.88
N THR A 123 -11.44 -9.59 9.27
CA THR A 123 -10.28 -9.00 9.98
C THR A 123 -9.58 -7.94 9.12
N LYS A 124 -9.38 -8.20 7.81
CA LYS A 124 -8.77 -7.25 6.88
C LYS A 124 -9.66 -6.03 6.62
N SER A 125 -10.98 -6.21 6.58
CA SER A 125 -11.96 -5.13 6.45
C SER A 125 -11.85 -4.15 7.61
N ASP A 126 -11.75 -4.67 8.85
CA ASP A 126 -11.54 -3.84 10.04
C ASP A 126 -10.23 -3.05 9.98
N VAL A 127 -9.13 -3.69 9.55
CA VAL A 127 -7.83 -3.02 9.41
C VAL A 127 -7.89 -1.86 8.41
N LEU A 128 -8.54 -2.06 7.25
CA LEU A 128 -8.73 -1.00 6.26
C LEU A 128 -9.65 0.11 6.76
N ALA A 129 -10.74 -0.23 7.45
CA ALA A 129 -11.64 0.74 8.05
C ALA A 129 -10.89 1.64 9.05
N TRP A 130 -10.05 1.06 9.91
CA TRP A 130 -9.20 1.82 10.83
C TRP A 130 -8.15 2.66 10.11
N ALA A 131 -7.58 2.19 9.00
CA ALA A 131 -6.66 2.98 8.18
C ALA A 131 -7.35 4.24 7.60
N ILE A 132 -8.59 4.12 7.13
CA ILE A 132 -9.40 5.25 6.65
C ILE A 132 -9.65 6.24 7.78
N VAL A 133 -10.09 5.77 8.96
CA VAL A 133 -10.36 6.63 10.12
C VAL A 133 -9.08 7.38 10.54
N ARG A 134 -7.94 6.68 10.62
CA ARG A 134 -6.63 7.26 10.93
C ARG A 134 -6.28 8.42 9.98
N ASP A 135 -6.51 8.23 8.69
CA ASP A 135 -6.15 9.20 7.66
C ASP A 135 -7.08 10.42 7.69
N LEU A 136 -8.40 10.20 7.85
CA LEU A 136 -9.38 11.28 8.04
C LEU A 136 -9.09 12.14 9.29
N VAL A 137 -8.76 11.52 10.42
CA VAL A 137 -8.39 12.24 11.65
C VAL A 137 -7.13 13.08 11.45
N SER A 138 -6.17 12.56 10.68
CA SER A 138 -4.91 13.24 10.40
C SER A 138 -5.13 14.45 9.49
N GLN A 139 -5.93 14.32 8.44
CA GLN A 139 -6.31 15.42 7.55
C GLN A 139 -7.05 16.53 8.32
N ARG A 140 -7.99 16.16 9.20
CA ARG A 140 -8.70 17.13 10.05
C ARG A 140 -7.76 17.92 10.97
N THR A 141 -6.76 17.26 11.54
CA THR A 141 -5.79 17.90 12.46
C THR A 141 -4.86 18.86 11.72
N GLN A 142 -4.59 18.64 10.44
CA GLN A 142 -3.77 19.53 9.62
C GLN A 142 -4.53 20.76 9.10
N ALA A 143 -5.87 20.67 9.03
CA ALA A 143 -6.75 21.76 8.58
C ALA A 143 -7.16 22.74 9.71
N ALA A 144 -6.93 22.38 10.97
CA ALA A 144 -7.27 23.16 12.16
C ALA A 144 -6.07 23.99 12.69
#